data_AF-A7MHP6-F1
#
_entry.id   AF-A7MHP6-F1
#
_cell.length_a   1.000
_cell.length_b   1.000
_cell.length_c   1.000
_cell.angle_alpha   90.00
_cell.angle_beta   90.00
_cell.angle_gamma   90.00
#
_symmetry.space_group_name_H-M   'P 1'
#
loop_
_entity.id
_entity.type
_entity.pdbx_description
1 polymer ?
#
loop_
_entity_poly.entity_id
_entity_poly.type
_entity_poly.pdbx_seq_one_letter_code
_entity_poly.pdbx_strand_id
1 'polypeptide(L)'
;MGTLAERLKKAREKAGLSQLQLAEQVGLTQQSIAKIENGVTEQPRKIKQLALALGVTANWLQYGDIDANGSYSEMIVKEWESTSADPDLFTEIPILDIELSAGNGCEAEIVESELSTYPLRRDELRRAGVSASSARIVNILGSSLYPVLTNGDKVAVDLSQTSPIRDGDLYALRDGVLLRVKILINRPDGGLILRSFNKDEYPDEVLTYEEKLARIHVIGRVFWSSRSW
;
A
#
# COMPACT_ATOMS: atom_id res chain seq x y z
N MET A 1 7.88 -20.66 31.78
CA MET A 1 8.83 -20.05 30.83
C MET A 1 10.17 -20.70 31.06
N GLY A 2 10.71 -21.42 30.07
CA GLY A 2 11.94 -22.17 30.25
C GLY A 2 13.19 -21.31 30.11
N THR A 3 14.35 -21.78 30.55
CA THR A 3 15.66 -21.16 30.28
C THR A 3 16.13 -21.45 28.85
N LEU A 4 17.19 -20.77 28.38
CA LEU A 4 17.83 -21.10 27.10
C LEU A 4 18.26 -22.57 27.05
N ALA A 5 18.79 -23.08 28.16
CA ALA A 5 19.22 -24.45 28.32
C ALA A 5 18.08 -25.46 28.05
N GLU A 6 16.92 -25.23 28.65
CA GLU A 6 15.73 -26.06 28.48
C GLU A 6 15.16 -25.97 27.06
N ARG A 7 15.14 -24.76 26.47
CA ARG A 7 14.67 -24.55 25.09
C ARG A 7 15.56 -25.24 24.07
N LEU A 8 16.89 -25.13 24.24
CA LEU A 8 17.85 -25.77 23.35
C LEU A 8 17.70 -27.30 23.40
N LYS A 9 17.61 -27.86 24.61
CA LYS A 9 17.41 -29.30 24.82
C LYS A 9 16.11 -29.79 24.17
N LYS A 10 14.99 -29.08 24.40
CA LYS A 10 13.69 -29.41 23.84
C LYS A 10 13.67 -29.34 22.31
N ALA A 11 14.28 -28.30 21.73
CA ALA A 11 14.37 -28.15 20.28
C ALA A 11 15.24 -29.25 19.64
N ARG A 12 16.37 -29.61 20.28
CA ARG A 12 17.22 -30.71 19.85
C ARG A 12 16.47 -32.05 19.87
N GLU A 13 15.75 -32.35 20.94
CA GLU A 13 14.97 -33.58 21.07
C GLU A 13 13.83 -33.64 20.04
N LYS A 14 13.15 -32.51 19.78
CA LYS A 14 12.13 -32.41 18.73
C LYS A 14 12.71 -32.62 17.33
N ALA A 15 13.95 -32.17 17.10
CA ALA A 15 14.69 -32.40 15.86
C ALA A 15 15.25 -33.84 15.75
N GLY A 16 15.09 -34.68 16.78
CA GLY A 16 15.58 -36.06 16.77
C GLY A 16 17.11 -36.17 16.84
N LEU A 17 17.81 -35.12 17.26
CA LEU A 17 19.27 -35.07 17.28
C LEU A 17 19.84 -35.43 18.65
N SER A 18 20.95 -36.14 18.70
CA SER A 18 21.80 -36.23 19.89
C SER A 18 22.62 -34.95 20.08
N GLN A 19 23.15 -34.72 21.30
CA GLN A 19 24.03 -33.59 21.57
C GLN A 19 25.29 -33.60 20.68
N LEU A 20 25.80 -34.79 20.35
CA LEU A 20 26.95 -34.96 19.47
C LEU A 20 26.60 -34.57 18.03
N GLN A 21 25.46 -35.03 17.50
CA GLN A 21 25.03 -34.71 16.15
C GLN A 21 24.76 -33.21 15.96
N LEU A 22 24.13 -32.55 16.94
CA LEU A 22 23.96 -31.09 16.91
C LEU A 22 25.31 -30.36 16.95
N ALA A 23 26.25 -30.85 17.75
CA ALA A 23 27.58 -30.28 17.84
C ALA A 23 28.32 -30.39 16.50
N GLU A 24 28.28 -31.56 15.84
CA GLU A 24 28.87 -31.79 14.53
C GLU A 24 28.28 -30.89 13.46
N GLN A 25 26.95 -30.75 13.40
CA GLN A 25 26.27 -29.88 12.44
C GLN A 25 26.66 -28.40 12.57
N VAL A 26 26.93 -27.94 13.79
CA VAL A 26 27.24 -26.53 14.09
C VAL A 26 28.75 -26.26 14.16
N GLY A 27 29.58 -27.31 14.11
CA GLY A 27 31.02 -27.22 14.31
C GLY A 27 31.38 -26.80 15.75
N LEU A 28 30.74 -27.41 16.74
CA LEU A 28 31.02 -27.31 18.16
C LEU A 28 31.42 -28.68 18.72
N THR A 29 31.89 -28.70 19.97
CA THR A 29 32.11 -29.97 20.69
C THR A 29 30.84 -30.40 21.41
N GLN A 30 30.62 -31.71 21.59
CA GLN A 30 29.50 -32.22 22.39
C GLN A 30 29.47 -31.60 23.81
N GLN A 31 30.64 -31.42 24.42
CA GLN A 31 30.79 -30.76 25.73
C GLN A 31 30.29 -29.31 25.72
N SER A 32 30.45 -28.60 24.60
CA SER A 32 29.93 -27.23 24.46
C SER A 32 28.40 -27.23 24.46
N ILE A 33 27.76 -28.16 23.73
CA ILE A 33 26.30 -28.32 23.76
C ILE A 33 25.82 -28.68 25.17
N ALA A 34 26.50 -29.60 25.85
CA ALA A 34 26.16 -29.99 27.22
C ALA A 34 26.28 -28.82 28.21
N LYS A 35 27.31 -27.95 28.09
CA LYS A 35 27.43 -26.74 28.92
C LYS A 35 26.29 -25.76 28.70
N ILE A 36 25.79 -25.65 27.46
CA ILE A 36 24.64 -24.80 27.15
C ILE A 36 23.34 -25.41 27.70
N GLU A 37 23.11 -26.72 27.48
CA GLU A 37 21.92 -27.44 27.99
C GLU A 37 21.88 -27.58 29.53
N ASN A 38 23.02 -27.41 30.20
CA ASN A 38 23.11 -27.36 31.66
C ASN A 38 23.09 -25.94 32.23
N GLY A 39 22.92 -24.91 31.38
CA GLY A 39 22.83 -23.51 31.82
C GLY A 39 24.17 -22.87 32.22
N VAL A 40 25.31 -23.56 32.06
CA VAL A 40 26.64 -22.99 32.31
C VAL A 40 26.99 -21.91 31.29
N THR A 41 26.44 -22.01 30.08
CA THR A 41 26.62 -21.03 29.01
C THR A 41 25.28 -20.43 28.61
N GLU A 42 24.99 -19.24 29.15
CA GLU A 42 23.74 -18.52 28.90
C GLU A 42 23.74 -17.71 27.59
N GLN A 43 24.92 -17.46 27.01
CA GLN A 43 25.10 -16.71 25.77
C GLN A 43 26.06 -17.43 24.81
N PRO A 44 25.59 -18.46 24.09
CA PRO A 44 26.44 -19.21 23.18
C PRO A 44 26.82 -18.37 21.94
N ARG A 45 28.12 -18.28 21.64
CA ARG A 45 28.65 -17.52 20.49
C ARG A 45 28.07 -17.94 19.13
N LYS A 46 27.65 -19.21 19.00
CA LYS A 46 27.07 -19.78 17.77
C LYS A 46 25.54 -19.93 17.83
N ILE A 47 24.84 -19.06 18.57
CA ILE A 47 23.38 -19.19 18.74
C ILE A 47 22.61 -19.17 17.42
N LYS A 48 23.05 -18.37 16.43
CA LYS A 48 22.40 -18.30 15.11
C LYS A 48 22.52 -19.62 14.35
N GLN A 49 23.69 -20.24 14.40
CA GLN A 49 23.95 -21.53 13.76
C GLN A 49 23.23 -22.68 14.47
N LEU A 50 23.15 -22.64 15.81
CA LEU A 50 22.33 -23.57 16.60
C LEU A 50 20.85 -23.46 16.22
N ALA A 51 20.33 -22.24 16.09
CA ALA A 51 18.96 -21.98 15.69
C ALA A 51 18.65 -22.54 14.29
N LEU A 52 19.54 -22.28 13.33
CA LEU A 52 19.43 -22.77 11.96
C LEU A 52 19.40 -24.31 11.90
N ALA A 53 20.33 -24.98 12.61
CA ALA A 53 20.41 -26.44 12.65
C ALA A 53 19.17 -27.09 13.29
N LEU A 54 18.51 -26.37 14.20
CA LEU A 54 17.32 -26.84 14.91
C LEU A 54 15.99 -26.39 14.27
N GLY A 55 16.04 -25.62 13.19
CA GLY A 55 14.84 -25.11 12.50
C GLY A 55 14.02 -24.12 13.34
N VAL A 56 14.67 -23.38 14.24
CA VAL A 56 14.04 -22.36 15.10
C VAL A 56 14.73 -21.00 14.94
N THR A 57 14.16 -19.92 15.49
CA THR A 57 14.82 -18.61 15.48
C THR A 57 15.80 -18.46 16.64
N ALA A 58 16.88 -17.71 16.44
CA ALA A 58 17.85 -17.42 17.51
C ALA A 58 17.21 -16.66 18.67
N ASN A 59 16.24 -15.78 18.37
CA ASN A 59 15.47 -15.04 19.36
C ASN A 59 14.62 -15.97 20.23
N TRP A 60 13.95 -16.95 19.64
CA TRP A 60 13.19 -17.94 20.41
C TRP A 60 14.11 -18.78 21.32
N LEU A 61 15.29 -19.20 20.85
CA LEU A 61 16.26 -19.91 21.70
C LEU A 61 16.74 -19.03 22.87
N GLN A 62 17.05 -17.76 22.62
CA GLN A 62 17.61 -16.86 23.63
C GLN A 62 16.58 -16.37 24.64
N TYR A 63 15.35 -16.09 24.20
CA TYR A 63 14.37 -15.36 25.02
C TYR A 63 13.02 -16.09 25.18
N GLY A 64 12.75 -17.13 24.38
CA GLY A 64 11.47 -17.84 24.38
C GLY A 64 10.38 -17.10 23.59
N ASP A 65 9.14 -17.57 23.72
CA ASP A 65 7.97 -16.89 23.16
C ASP A 65 7.70 -15.61 23.97
N ILE A 66 8.03 -14.47 23.39
CA ILE A 66 7.75 -13.15 23.96
C ILE A 66 6.31 -12.79 23.59
N ASP A 67 5.37 -13.19 24.43
CA ASP A 67 3.99 -12.69 24.38
C ASP A 67 3.73 -11.78 25.58
N ALA A 68 3.14 -10.61 25.28
CA ALA A 68 2.76 -9.48 26.14
C ALA A 68 3.88 -8.50 26.55
N ASN A 69 3.90 -7.35 25.88
CA ASN A 69 4.47 -6.05 26.28
C ASN A 69 5.96 -5.75 26.03
N GLY A 70 6.46 -6.00 24.81
CA GLY A 70 7.76 -5.43 24.42
C GLY A 70 8.28 -5.79 23.03
N SER A 71 7.39 -5.86 22.03
CA SER A 71 7.82 -6.23 20.67
C SER A 71 8.58 -5.07 20.01
N TYR A 72 9.88 -5.27 19.77
CA TYR A 72 10.44 -4.76 18.52
C TYR A 72 9.71 -5.52 17.42
N SER A 73 8.81 -4.83 16.71
CA SER A 73 8.36 -5.31 15.43
C SER A 73 9.62 -5.57 14.62
N GLU A 74 9.97 -6.84 14.36
CA GLU A 74 10.84 -7.16 13.24
C GLU A 74 10.07 -6.67 12.01
N MET A 75 10.26 -5.40 11.66
CA MET A 75 9.93 -4.88 10.34
C MET A 75 10.86 -5.62 9.38
N ILE A 76 10.52 -6.87 9.06
CA ILE A 76 11.12 -7.57 7.95
C ILE A 76 10.64 -6.78 6.73
N VAL A 77 11.50 -5.88 6.26
CA VAL A 77 11.35 -5.29 4.93
C VAL A 77 11.52 -6.46 3.98
N LYS A 78 10.40 -7.06 3.58
CA LYS A 78 10.38 -7.95 2.43
C LYS A 78 10.53 -7.04 1.22
N GLU A 79 11.72 -6.99 0.63
CA GLU A 79 11.94 -6.32 -0.64
C GLU A 79 10.99 -6.94 -1.68
N TRP A 80 9.97 -6.16 -2.05
CA TRP A 80 8.87 -6.59 -2.91
C TRP A 80 9.35 -6.97 -4.32
N GLU A 81 10.55 -6.52 -4.72
CA GLU A 81 11.14 -6.79 -6.04
C GLU A 81 11.50 -8.27 -6.26
N SER A 82 11.64 -9.07 -5.19
CA SER A 82 12.02 -10.50 -5.28
C SER A 82 10.89 -11.49 -5.00
N THR A 83 9.72 -11.00 -4.56
CA THR A 83 8.51 -11.82 -4.36
C THR A 83 7.51 -11.47 -5.45
N SER A 84 7.15 -12.44 -6.30
CA SER A 84 6.02 -12.30 -7.20
C SER A 84 4.82 -11.78 -6.40
N ALA A 85 4.34 -10.57 -6.69
CA ALA A 85 3.21 -9.97 -5.99
C ALA A 85 2.09 -11.00 -5.93
N ASP A 86 1.70 -11.42 -4.73
CA ASP A 86 0.68 -12.44 -4.55
C ASP A 86 -0.59 -11.99 -5.29
N PRO A 87 -0.98 -12.66 -6.39
CA PRO A 87 -2.12 -12.25 -7.19
C PRO A 87 -3.43 -12.31 -6.42
N ASP A 88 -3.48 -12.97 -5.25
CA ASP A 88 -4.67 -12.96 -4.40
C ASP A 88 -4.74 -11.73 -3.49
N LEU A 89 -3.61 -11.05 -3.26
CA LEU A 89 -3.51 -9.88 -2.38
C LEU A 89 -3.44 -8.56 -3.15
N PHE A 90 -2.78 -8.53 -4.31
CA PHE A 90 -2.51 -7.31 -5.07
C PHE A 90 -2.99 -7.41 -6.51
N THR A 91 -3.51 -6.30 -7.02
CA THR A 91 -3.85 -6.15 -8.43
C THR A 91 -3.15 -4.93 -8.98
N GLU A 92 -2.66 -5.04 -10.20
CA GLU A 92 -2.06 -3.93 -10.93
C GLU A 92 -3.17 -3.00 -11.43
N ILE A 93 -3.10 -1.73 -11.05
CA ILE A 93 -4.00 -0.68 -11.54
C ILE A 93 -3.19 0.23 -12.48
N PRO A 94 -3.64 0.47 -13.72
CA PRO A 94 -2.89 1.27 -14.67
C PRO A 94 -2.83 2.74 -14.24
N ILE A 95 -1.62 3.30 -14.31
CA ILE A 95 -1.34 4.72 -14.20
C ILE A 95 -1.41 5.30 -15.60
N LEU A 96 -2.35 6.20 -15.82
CA LEU A 96 -2.53 6.87 -17.10
C LEU A 96 -1.65 8.11 -17.17
N ASP A 97 -0.98 8.27 -18.32
CA ASP A 97 -0.50 9.56 -18.78
C ASP A 97 -1.57 10.16 -19.69
N ILE A 98 -1.99 11.37 -19.38
CA ILE A 98 -3.11 12.02 -20.05
C ILE A 98 -2.64 13.33 -20.62
N GLU A 99 -2.62 13.40 -21.95
CA GLU A 99 -2.22 14.58 -22.69
C GLU A 99 -3.43 15.17 -23.43
N LEU A 100 -3.41 16.51 -23.57
CA LEU A 100 -4.31 17.19 -24.49
C LEU A 100 -3.59 17.33 -25.83
N SER A 101 -4.13 16.68 -26.86
CA SER A 101 -3.63 16.79 -28.23
C SER A 101 -4.56 17.66 -29.07
N ALA A 102 -4.00 18.56 -29.87
CA ALA A 102 -4.77 19.28 -30.87
C ALA A 102 -4.88 18.40 -32.14
N GLY A 103 -6.07 17.85 -32.39
CA GLY A 103 -6.34 17.11 -33.62
C GLY A 103 -6.31 18.00 -34.87
N ASN A 104 -6.52 17.40 -36.04
CA ASN A 104 -6.38 17.98 -37.39
C ASN A 104 -7.41 19.09 -37.76
N GLY A 105 -7.89 19.86 -36.79
CA GLY A 105 -8.79 21.00 -36.97
C GLY A 105 -9.82 21.12 -35.85
N CYS A 106 -9.49 21.93 -34.84
CA CYS A 106 -10.40 22.65 -33.93
C CYS A 106 -10.95 21.98 -32.65
N GLU A 107 -10.66 20.72 -32.34
CA GLU A 107 -11.02 20.15 -31.02
C GLU A 107 -9.81 19.48 -30.36
N ALA A 108 -9.60 19.78 -29.08
CA ALA A 108 -8.59 19.11 -28.28
C ALA A 108 -9.09 17.69 -27.95
N GLU A 109 -8.38 16.67 -28.42
CA GLU A 109 -8.64 15.28 -28.08
C GLU A 109 -7.83 14.91 -26.83
N ILE A 110 -8.45 14.15 -25.94
CA ILE A 110 -7.75 13.57 -24.79
C ILE A 110 -7.08 12.29 -25.29
N VAL A 111 -5.75 12.27 -25.24
CA VAL A 111 -4.97 11.07 -25.52
C VAL A 111 -4.61 10.43 -24.20
N GLU A 112 -5.14 9.24 -23.96
CA GLU A 112 -4.83 8.43 -22.78
C GLU A 112 -3.86 7.33 -23.18
N SER A 113 -2.74 7.23 -22.46
CA SER A 113 -1.80 6.13 -22.60
C SER A 113 -1.47 5.52 -21.24
N GLU A 114 -1.18 4.22 -21.21
CA GLU A 114 -0.71 3.56 -20.00
C GLU A 114 0.78 3.83 -19.82
N LEU A 115 1.13 4.57 -18.76
CA LEU A 115 2.52 4.87 -18.42
C LEU A 115 3.20 3.69 -17.72
N SER A 116 2.49 3.12 -16.74
CA SER A 116 2.95 2.03 -15.88
C SER A 116 1.76 1.50 -15.07
N THR A 117 2.00 0.52 -14.19
CA THR A 117 0.98 0.04 -13.24
C THR A 117 1.38 0.31 -11.79
N TYR A 118 0.39 0.34 -10.91
CA TYR A 118 0.58 0.43 -9.46
C TYR A 118 -0.09 -0.77 -8.77
N PRO A 119 0.64 -1.53 -7.93
CA PRO A 119 0.05 -2.63 -7.19
C PRO A 119 -0.81 -2.09 -6.04
N LEU A 120 -2.12 -2.17 -6.20
CA LEU A 120 -3.08 -1.80 -5.15
C LEU A 120 -3.57 -3.06 -4.43
N ARG A 121 -3.77 -3.00 -3.10
CA ARG A 121 -4.30 -4.15 -2.37
C ARG A 121 -5.76 -4.38 -2.76
N ARG A 122 -6.12 -5.64 -3.01
CA ARG A 122 -7.52 -6.03 -3.24
C ARG A 122 -8.43 -5.64 -2.09
N ASP A 123 -7.92 -5.60 -0.86
CA ASP A 123 -8.66 -5.12 0.32
C ASP A 123 -9.03 -3.63 0.24
N GLU A 124 -8.16 -2.77 -0.29
CA GLU A 124 -8.46 -1.34 -0.45
C GLU A 124 -9.61 -1.14 -1.45
N LEU A 125 -9.57 -1.87 -2.57
CA LEU A 125 -10.65 -1.89 -3.55
C LEU A 125 -11.97 -2.39 -2.95
N ARG A 126 -11.94 -3.50 -2.18
CA ARG A 126 -13.13 -4.05 -1.52
C ARG A 126 -13.73 -3.07 -0.51
N ARG A 127 -12.90 -2.43 0.32
CA ARG A 127 -13.35 -1.41 1.29
C ARG A 127 -13.97 -0.19 0.60
N ALA A 128 -13.43 0.21 -0.55
CA ALA A 128 -13.98 1.28 -1.37
C ALA A 128 -15.22 0.86 -2.20
N GLY A 129 -15.48 -0.45 -2.33
CA GLY A 129 -16.54 -0.99 -3.18
C GLY A 129 -16.24 -0.87 -4.68
N VAL A 130 -14.96 -0.88 -5.07
CA VAL A 130 -14.49 -0.60 -6.44
C VAL A 130 -13.99 -1.88 -7.10
N SER A 131 -14.32 -2.07 -8.38
CA SER A 131 -13.73 -3.14 -9.20
C SER A 131 -12.35 -2.72 -9.71
N ALA A 132 -11.37 -3.63 -9.70
CA ALA A 132 -10.05 -3.38 -10.28
C ALA A 132 -10.13 -2.94 -11.75
N SER A 133 -11.08 -3.50 -12.52
CA SER A 133 -11.26 -3.19 -13.93
C SER A 133 -11.74 -1.75 -14.20
N SER A 134 -12.45 -1.13 -13.25
CA SER A 134 -12.94 0.24 -13.35
C SER A 134 -11.99 1.26 -12.71
N ALA A 135 -10.93 0.82 -12.04
CA ALA A 135 -9.96 1.70 -11.40
C ALA A 135 -8.89 2.17 -12.39
N ARG A 136 -8.59 3.47 -12.38
CA ARG A 136 -7.45 4.09 -13.06
C ARG A 136 -6.72 5.01 -12.10
N ILE A 137 -5.40 5.12 -12.23
CA ILE A 137 -4.60 6.08 -11.44
C ILE A 137 -4.15 7.21 -12.33
N VAL A 138 -4.23 8.44 -11.82
CA VAL A 138 -3.71 9.64 -12.47
C VAL A 138 -2.86 10.44 -11.49
N ASN A 139 -1.92 11.24 -12.01
CA ASN A 139 -1.14 12.16 -11.19
C ASN A 139 -1.88 13.50 -11.06
N ILE A 140 -1.90 14.06 -9.86
CA ILE A 140 -2.44 15.40 -9.60
C ILE A 140 -1.45 16.44 -10.13
N LEU A 141 -1.98 17.38 -10.89
CA LEU A 141 -1.23 18.54 -11.38
C LEU A 141 -1.76 19.83 -10.73
N GLY A 142 -0.83 20.65 -10.24
CA GLY A 142 -1.13 21.95 -9.61
C GLY A 142 -1.44 21.89 -8.11
N SER A 143 -1.91 23.02 -7.55
CA SER A 143 -2.08 23.24 -6.11
C SER A 143 -3.54 23.40 -5.65
N SER A 144 -4.51 23.21 -6.55
CA SER A 144 -5.92 23.51 -6.25
C SER A 144 -6.56 22.63 -5.16
N LEU A 145 -5.91 21.52 -4.82
CA LEU A 145 -6.34 20.59 -3.77
C LEU A 145 -5.42 20.61 -2.54
N TYR A 146 -4.46 21.55 -2.47
CA TYR A 146 -3.62 21.75 -1.29
C TYR A 146 -4.47 22.13 -0.07
N PRO A 147 -4.15 21.66 1.16
CA PRO A 147 -3.02 20.78 1.52
C PRO A 147 -3.32 19.28 1.40
N VAL A 148 -4.55 18.91 1.02
CA VAL A 148 -5.00 17.51 0.99
C VAL A 148 -4.27 16.73 -0.11
N LEU A 149 -4.20 17.30 -1.31
CA LEU A 149 -3.42 16.74 -2.43
C LEU A 149 -2.46 17.79 -2.98
N THR A 150 -1.26 17.35 -3.32
CA THR A 150 -0.18 18.17 -3.89
C THR A 150 0.14 17.73 -5.30
N ASN A 151 0.79 18.62 -6.05
CA ASN A 151 1.33 18.31 -7.36
C ASN A 151 2.25 17.07 -7.28
N GLY A 152 1.98 16.07 -8.13
CA GLY A 152 2.68 14.79 -8.15
C GLY A 152 2.01 13.66 -7.36
N ASP A 153 1.01 13.96 -6.51
CA ASP A 153 0.26 12.92 -5.80
C ASP A 153 -0.47 12.00 -6.78
N LYS A 154 -0.57 10.71 -6.46
CA LYS A 154 -1.38 9.76 -7.23
C LYS A 154 -2.78 9.70 -6.66
N VAL A 155 -3.79 9.72 -7.52
CA VAL A 155 -5.18 9.46 -7.14
C VAL A 155 -5.75 8.32 -7.97
N ALA A 156 -6.47 7.40 -7.32
CA ALA A 156 -7.20 6.35 -8.00
C ALA A 156 -8.67 6.75 -8.16
N VAL A 157 -9.17 6.60 -9.38
CA VAL A 157 -10.51 6.98 -9.84
C VAL A 157 -11.29 5.73 -10.21
N ASP A 158 -12.50 5.58 -9.68
CA ASP A 158 -13.46 4.57 -10.11
C ASP A 158 -14.33 5.12 -11.24
N LEU A 159 -14.05 4.66 -12.45
CA LEU A 159 -14.75 5.06 -13.68
C LEU A 159 -16.22 4.60 -13.73
N SER A 160 -16.62 3.65 -12.88
CA SER A 160 -18.02 3.20 -12.81
C SER A 160 -18.92 4.18 -12.03
N GLN A 161 -18.32 5.08 -11.25
CA GLN A 161 -19.04 6.00 -10.37
C GLN A 161 -19.09 7.42 -10.94
N THR A 162 -19.92 7.60 -11.98
CA THR A 162 -20.17 8.90 -12.61
C THR A 162 -21.50 9.53 -12.18
N SER A 163 -22.45 8.72 -11.72
CA SER A 163 -23.78 9.17 -11.25
C SER A 163 -24.41 8.15 -10.27
N PRO A 164 -25.20 8.58 -9.27
CA PRO A 164 -25.36 9.96 -8.84
C PRO A 164 -24.08 10.51 -8.21
N ILE A 165 -23.86 11.82 -8.36
CA ILE A 165 -22.80 12.53 -7.64
C ILE A 165 -23.13 12.51 -6.14
N ARG A 166 -22.16 12.13 -5.31
CA ARG A 166 -22.24 12.23 -3.85
C ARG A 166 -21.63 13.55 -3.41
N ASP A 167 -22.43 14.37 -2.76
CA ASP A 167 -22.02 15.72 -2.39
C ASP A 167 -20.82 15.69 -1.43
N GLY A 168 -19.78 16.46 -1.77
CA GLY A 168 -18.56 16.57 -0.97
C GLY A 168 -17.46 15.57 -1.32
N ASP A 169 -17.74 14.58 -2.19
CA ASP A 169 -16.72 13.65 -2.67
C ASP A 169 -15.87 14.30 -3.78
N LEU A 170 -14.63 13.79 -3.94
CA LEU A 170 -13.72 14.17 -5.02
C LEU A 170 -14.03 13.38 -6.29
N TYR A 171 -14.01 14.08 -7.44
CA TYR A 171 -14.24 13.48 -8.75
C TYR A 171 -13.19 13.95 -9.74
N ALA A 172 -12.77 13.03 -10.62
CA ALA A 172 -12.13 13.39 -11.87
C ALA A 172 -13.22 13.76 -12.88
N LEU A 173 -13.02 14.88 -13.56
CA LEU A 173 -13.98 15.42 -14.52
C LEU A 173 -13.28 16.10 -15.68
N ARG A 174 -13.98 16.13 -16.82
CA ARG A 174 -13.68 17.01 -17.93
C ARG A 174 -14.59 18.24 -17.83
N ASP A 175 -13.97 19.40 -17.82
CA ASP A 175 -14.60 20.73 -17.83
C ASP A 175 -14.21 21.42 -19.13
N GLY A 176 -15.05 21.29 -20.16
CA GLY A 176 -14.68 21.67 -21.53
C GLY A 176 -13.47 20.87 -22.02
N VAL A 177 -12.34 21.54 -22.23
CA VAL A 177 -11.07 20.93 -22.67
C VAL A 177 -10.13 20.58 -21.50
N LEU A 178 -10.49 20.93 -20.26
CA LEU A 178 -9.62 20.75 -19.10
C LEU A 178 -10.01 19.51 -18.32
N LEU A 179 -9.03 18.66 -18.02
CA LEU A 179 -9.17 17.59 -17.04
C LEU A 179 -8.81 18.10 -15.66
N ARG A 180 -9.69 17.85 -14.70
CA ARG A 180 -9.61 18.44 -13.36
C ARG A 180 -10.06 17.42 -12.33
N VAL A 181 -9.49 17.52 -11.13
CA VAL A 181 -9.99 16.83 -9.94
C VAL A 181 -10.58 17.89 -9.02
N LYS A 182 -11.87 17.76 -8.67
CA LYS A 182 -12.62 18.74 -7.87
C LYS A 182 -13.56 18.05 -6.90
N ILE A 183 -13.90 18.74 -5.82
CA ILE A 183 -15.01 18.37 -4.96
C ILE A 183 -16.30 18.78 -5.68
N LEU A 184 -17.25 17.87 -5.79
CA LEU A 184 -18.55 18.14 -6.42
C LEU A 184 -19.65 18.26 -5.38
N ILE A 185 -20.47 19.31 -5.49
CA ILE A 185 -21.62 19.54 -4.61
C ILE A 185 -22.81 19.90 -5.48
N ASN A 186 -23.84 19.06 -5.51
CA ASN A 186 -25.06 19.38 -6.23
C ASN A 186 -25.79 20.54 -5.56
N ARG A 187 -26.45 21.35 -6.39
CA ARG A 187 -27.33 22.41 -5.93
C ARG A 187 -28.80 21.98 -6.07
N PRO A 188 -29.71 22.48 -5.22
CA PRO A 188 -31.13 22.16 -5.31
C PRO A 188 -31.79 22.55 -6.65
N ASP A 189 -31.22 23.52 -7.35
CA ASP A 189 -31.65 23.98 -8.69
C ASP A 189 -31.11 23.09 -9.84
N GLY A 190 -30.45 21.98 -9.52
CA GLY A 190 -29.81 21.09 -10.49
C GLY A 190 -28.41 21.53 -10.91
N GLY A 191 -27.97 22.72 -10.51
CA GLY A 191 -26.62 23.21 -10.73
C GLY A 191 -25.54 22.40 -10.00
N LEU A 192 -24.30 22.84 -10.13
CA LEU A 192 -23.13 22.17 -9.55
C LEU A 192 -22.14 23.19 -9.03
N ILE A 193 -21.58 22.94 -7.85
CA ILE A 193 -20.42 23.68 -7.35
C ILE A 193 -19.19 22.80 -7.54
N LEU A 194 -18.18 23.34 -8.23
CA LEU A 194 -16.84 22.76 -8.27
C LEU A 194 -16.01 23.45 -7.19
N ARG A 195 -15.59 22.68 -6.19
CA ARG A 195 -14.84 23.21 -5.05
C ARG A 195 -13.41 22.69 -5.03
N SER A 196 -12.51 23.59 -4.67
CA SER A 196 -11.11 23.32 -4.35
C SER A 196 -10.90 23.27 -2.84
N PHE A 197 -9.89 22.53 -2.38
CA PHE A 197 -9.45 22.61 -0.98
C PHE A 197 -8.68 23.91 -0.72
N ASN A 198 -7.85 24.34 -1.68
CA ASN A 198 -7.12 25.61 -1.62
C ASN A 198 -8.04 26.78 -2.03
N LYS A 199 -8.99 27.14 -1.17
CA LYS A 199 -10.02 28.14 -1.47
C LYS A 199 -9.51 29.57 -1.63
N ASP A 200 -8.40 29.89 -0.98
CA ASP A 200 -7.85 31.25 -0.98
C ASP A 200 -7.32 31.61 -2.38
N GLU A 201 -6.71 30.64 -3.07
CA GLU A 201 -6.24 30.80 -4.45
C GLU A 201 -7.26 30.34 -5.51
N TYR A 202 -8.14 29.40 -5.15
CA TYR A 202 -9.09 28.77 -6.06
C TYR A 202 -10.51 28.82 -5.47
N PRO A 203 -11.24 29.94 -5.65
CA PRO A 203 -12.59 30.08 -5.13
C PRO A 203 -13.56 29.09 -5.78
N ASP A 204 -14.70 28.85 -5.11
CA ASP A 204 -15.75 27.95 -5.60
C ASP A 204 -16.28 28.42 -6.97
N GLU A 205 -16.30 27.50 -7.93
CA GLU A 205 -16.91 27.74 -9.24
C GLU A 205 -18.36 27.25 -9.19
N VAL A 206 -19.30 28.16 -9.45
CA VAL A 206 -20.73 27.90 -9.33
C VAL A 206 -21.34 27.82 -10.71
N LEU A 207 -21.84 26.64 -11.07
CA LEU A 207 -22.45 26.36 -12.37
C LEU A 207 -23.97 26.26 -12.23
N THR A 208 -24.66 26.91 -13.15
CA THR A 208 -26.08 26.69 -13.41
C THR A 208 -26.32 25.27 -13.94
N TYR A 209 -27.59 24.84 -13.95
CA TYR A 209 -27.97 23.54 -14.53
C TYR A 209 -27.57 23.44 -16.01
N GLU A 210 -27.75 24.52 -16.78
CA GLU A 210 -27.40 24.56 -18.20
C GLU A 210 -25.89 24.48 -18.43
N GLU A 211 -25.09 25.25 -17.67
CA GLU A 211 -23.63 25.20 -17.77
C GLU A 211 -23.09 23.82 -17.39
N LYS A 212 -23.62 23.21 -16.31
CA LYS A 212 -23.27 21.85 -15.90
C LYS A 212 -23.47 20.86 -17.04
N LEU A 213 -24.64 20.88 -17.69
CA LEU A 213 -24.94 19.98 -18.81
C LEU A 213 -24.07 20.23 -20.03
N ALA A 214 -23.73 21.49 -20.30
CA ALA A 214 -23.01 21.87 -21.50
C ALA A 214 -21.53 21.46 -21.47
N ARG A 215 -20.88 21.53 -20.29
CA ARG A 215 -19.41 21.42 -20.22
C ARG A 215 -18.85 20.41 -19.23
N ILE A 216 -19.64 19.92 -18.28
CA ILE A 216 -19.14 19.00 -17.24
C ILE A 216 -19.43 17.56 -17.63
N HIS A 217 -18.37 16.78 -17.77
CA HIS A 217 -18.43 15.34 -17.91
C HIS A 217 -17.69 14.68 -16.75
N VAL A 218 -18.44 14.03 -15.85
CA VAL A 218 -17.85 13.31 -14.72
C VAL A 218 -17.24 12.01 -15.25
N ILE A 219 -15.94 11.84 -15.03
CA ILE A 219 -15.18 10.67 -15.48
C ILE A 219 -15.28 9.55 -14.45
N GLY A 220 -15.21 9.90 -13.17
CA GLY A 220 -15.33 8.93 -12.09
C GLY A 220 -15.01 9.54 -10.74
N ARG A 221 -15.27 8.76 -9.70
CA ARG A 221 -15.06 9.20 -8.32
C ARG A 221 -13.69 8.81 -7.81
N VAL A 222 -12.99 9.73 -7.16
CA VAL A 222 -11.73 9.44 -6.47
C VAL A 222 -12.04 8.63 -5.21
N PHE A 223 -11.34 7.52 -5.02
CA PHE A 223 -11.54 6.64 -3.86
C PHE A 223 -10.27 6.38 -3.05
N TRP A 224 -9.10 6.75 -3.58
CA TRP A 224 -7.80 6.51 -2.96
C TRP A 224 -6.78 7.54 -3.44
N SER A 225 -5.76 7.82 -2.62
CA SER A 225 -4.64 8.68 -2.97
C SER A 225 -3.35 8.22 -2.28
N SER A 226 -2.20 8.55 -2.87
CA SER A 226 -0.88 8.33 -2.26
C SER A 226 0.09 9.46 -2.60
N ARG A 227 1.01 9.71 -1.66
CA ARG A 227 2.05 10.74 -1.74
C ARG A 227 3.42 10.12 -1.44
N SER A 228 4.37 10.35 -2.32
CA SER A 228 5.80 10.12 -2.10
C SER A 228 6.49 11.46 -1.79
N TRP A 229 7.34 11.48 -0.77
CA TRP A 229 8.16 12.63 -0.38
C TRP A 229 9.57 12.51 -0.94
#